data_AF-A0A343THJ9-F1
#
_entry.id   AF-A0A343THJ9-F1
#
_cell.length_a   1.000
_cell.length_b   1.000
_cell.length_c   1.000
_cell.angle_alpha   90.00
_cell.angle_beta   90.00
_cell.angle_gamma   90.00
#
_symmetry.space_group_name_H-M   'P 1'
#
loop_
_entity.id
_entity.type
_entity.pdbx_description
1 polymer ?
#
loop_
_entity_poly.entity_id
_entity_poly.type
_entity_poly.pdbx_seq_one_letter_code
_entity_poly.pdbx_strand_id
1 'polypeptide(L)'
;MNFTRNGSGTPETNEEQQAEHGTATDGDTENEESADGGLSFDGTVQFGTTKEELWGFVSEPENLVQCVPGADDVEQLSQRRYTFDITRGVSRLTLSVSGEAELVEMHEPDWIVADGNAYDATTGSQFDVVAAMELSETDDGTVDMAYTVDIDLTGGVAGVAGLTDGLVRSIVKSDMETYFENIRAEVESPEAA
;
A
#
# COMPACT_ATOMS: atom_id res chain seq x y z
N MET A 1 70.95 -31.65 -29.05
CA MET A 1 71.13 -32.48 -27.83
C MET A 1 69.79 -32.53 -27.13
N ASN A 2 69.23 -33.73 -26.96
CA ASN A 2 67.97 -34.09 -26.26
C ASN A 2 67.95 -33.55 -24.81
N PHE A 3 66.84 -33.37 -24.08
CA PHE A 3 65.68 -34.25 -23.80
C PHE A 3 64.46 -33.39 -23.35
N THR A 4 63.22 -33.56 -23.86
CA THR A 4 62.10 -34.45 -23.38
C THR A 4 61.48 -33.95 -22.04
N ARG A 5 60.17 -33.72 -21.81
CA ARG A 5 58.95 -34.43 -22.24
C ARG A 5 57.64 -33.63 -21.99
N ASN A 6 56.69 -33.87 -22.90
CA ASN A 6 55.24 -33.71 -22.99
C ASN A 6 54.34 -33.59 -21.74
N GLY A 7 53.14 -33.02 -21.98
CA GLY A 7 51.91 -33.44 -21.30
C GLY A 7 50.65 -32.62 -21.62
N SER A 8 50.14 -32.72 -22.84
CA SER A 8 48.81 -32.25 -23.28
C SER A 8 47.67 -33.12 -22.73
N GLY A 9 46.53 -32.52 -22.38
CA GLY A 9 45.30 -33.26 -22.09
C GLY A 9 44.07 -32.37 -21.86
N THR A 10 43.28 -32.20 -22.90
CA THR A 10 41.80 -32.02 -22.89
C THR A 10 41.27 -33.12 -23.82
N PRO A 11 40.03 -33.66 -23.70
CA PRO A 11 38.80 -32.87 -23.51
C PRO A 11 37.61 -33.57 -22.78
N GLU A 12 36.45 -32.86 -22.73
CA GLU A 12 35.05 -33.37 -22.69
C GLU A 12 34.54 -34.00 -21.34
N THR A 13 33.32 -33.83 -20.79
CA THR A 13 31.99 -33.31 -21.22
C THR A 13 31.03 -33.21 -20.00
N ASN A 14 30.22 -32.14 -19.96
CA ASN A 14 28.82 -31.94 -19.49
C ASN A 14 28.33 -32.21 -18.03
N GLU A 15 27.24 -31.48 -17.71
CA GLU A 15 26.20 -31.74 -16.68
C GLU A 15 26.59 -31.40 -15.21
N GLU A 16 25.89 -30.60 -14.40
CA GLU A 16 24.47 -30.26 -14.28
C GLU A 16 24.27 -28.88 -13.62
N GLN A 17 23.10 -28.30 -13.89
CA GLN A 17 22.51 -27.12 -13.28
C GLN A 17 22.38 -27.27 -11.76
N GLN A 18 22.66 -26.20 -11.01
CA GLN A 18 21.99 -25.94 -9.73
C GLN A 18 21.69 -24.46 -9.63
N ALA A 19 20.39 -24.18 -9.58
CA ALA A 19 19.80 -22.89 -9.30
C ALA A 19 20.15 -22.47 -7.87
N GLU A 20 20.71 -21.28 -7.73
CA GLU A 20 20.79 -20.58 -6.46
C GLU A 20 19.74 -19.47 -6.45
N HIS A 21 18.69 -19.81 -5.72
CA HIS A 21 17.58 -19.00 -5.24
C HIS A 21 18.15 -17.81 -4.45
N GLY A 22 18.28 -16.65 -5.10
CA GLY A 22 18.44 -15.37 -4.42
C GLY A 22 17.07 -14.84 -4.10
N THR A 23 16.50 -15.25 -2.97
CA THR A 23 15.31 -14.62 -2.39
C THR A 23 15.62 -13.14 -2.20
N ALA A 24 15.06 -12.29 -3.06
CA ALA A 24 15.02 -10.87 -2.81
C ALA A 24 14.28 -10.67 -1.50
N THR A 25 14.97 -9.96 -0.63
CA THR A 25 14.62 -9.65 0.75
C THR A 25 13.28 -8.93 0.80
N ASP A 26 12.26 -9.56 1.37
CA ASP A 26 11.22 -8.86 2.13
C ASP A 26 11.94 -8.10 3.25
N GLY A 27 12.32 -6.87 2.93
CA GLY A 27 12.77 -5.90 3.91
C GLY A 27 11.52 -5.31 4.56
N ASP A 28 10.90 -6.07 5.46
CA ASP A 28 10.12 -5.49 6.55
C ASP A 28 11.11 -4.57 7.30
N THR A 29 11.19 -3.32 6.87
CA THR A 29 11.84 -2.27 7.65
C THR A 29 10.91 -2.03 8.81
N GLU A 30 11.15 -2.75 9.91
CA GLU A 30 10.59 -2.43 11.22
C GLU A 30 11.08 -1.03 11.59
N ASN A 31 10.35 0.00 11.17
CA ASN A 31 10.68 1.38 11.50
C ASN A 31 10.09 1.75 12.87
N GLU A 32 11.04 2.09 13.73
CA GLU A 32 11.01 2.85 14.98
C GLU A 32 9.62 3.31 15.46
N GLU A 33 9.21 2.79 16.63
CA GLU A 33 8.10 3.37 17.42
C GLU A 33 8.35 4.86 17.66
N SER A 34 7.63 5.70 16.91
CA SER A 34 7.42 7.10 17.27
C SER A 34 6.79 7.15 18.66
N ALA A 35 7.43 7.88 19.58
CA ALA A 35 7.09 7.93 21.00
C ALA A 35 5.76 8.66 21.33
N ASP A 36 4.86 8.81 20.36
CA ASP A 36 3.65 9.62 20.46
C ASP A 36 2.57 9.03 19.53
N GLY A 37 1.81 8.03 20.00
CA GLY A 37 0.48 7.60 19.48
C GLY A 37 0.26 7.29 17.98
N GLY A 38 1.25 7.50 17.10
CA GLY A 38 1.11 7.51 15.66
C GLY A 38 1.44 6.17 15.03
N LEU A 39 0.82 5.90 13.88
CA LEU A 39 1.04 4.71 13.07
C LEU A 39 1.62 5.14 11.72
N SER A 40 2.79 4.62 11.37
CA SER A 40 3.39 4.76 10.04
C SER A 40 3.34 3.42 9.32
N PHE A 41 3.05 3.49 8.02
CA PHE A 41 3.09 2.38 7.07
C PHE A 41 3.74 2.85 5.77
N ASP A 42 4.60 2.02 5.20
CA ASP A 42 5.20 2.25 3.90
C ASP A 42 5.40 0.94 3.18
N GLY A 43 5.55 1.01 1.86
CA GLY A 43 5.84 -0.16 1.05
C GLY A 43 5.69 0.12 -0.44
N THR A 44 5.85 -0.94 -1.21
CA THR A 44 5.63 -0.93 -2.66
C THR A 44 4.67 -2.04 -3.04
N VAL A 45 3.67 -1.72 -3.83
CA VAL A 45 2.73 -2.68 -4.42
C VAL A 45 2.86 -2.64 -5.93
N GLN A 46 3.07 -3.80 -6.54
CA GLN A 46 3.13 -3.93 -7.99
C GLN A 46 1.73 -4.19 -8.56
N PHE A 47 1.41 -3.59 -9.70
CA PHE A 47 0.16 -3.76 -10.46
C PHE A 47 0.43 -4.19 -11.90
N GLY A 48 -0.29 -5.20 -12.37
CA GLY A 48 -0.24 -5.74 -13.73
C GLY A 48 -1.06 -4.92 -14.73
N THR A 49 -0.74 -3.63 -14.87
CA THR A 49 -1.42 -2.66 -15.74
C THR A 49 -0.41 -1.64 -16.28
N THR A 50 -0.83 -0.68 -17.11
CA THR A 50 0.05 0.43 -17.54
C THR A 50 0.05 1.60 -16.56
N LYS A 51 1.09 2.44 -16.58
CA LYS A 51 1.17 3.61 -15.69
C LYS A 51 0.03 4.59 -15.97
N GLU A 52 -0.36 4.75 -17.23
CA GLU A 52 -1.50 5.59 -17.60
C GLU A 52 -2.84 5.05 -17.09
N GLU A 53 -3.07 3.74 -17.18
CA GLU A 53 -4.31 3.11 -16.67
C GLU A 53 -4.38 3.19 -15.15
N LEU A 54 -3.29 2.85 -14.46
CA LEU A 54 -3.24 2.96 -13.01
C LEU A 54 -3.43 4.41 -12.57
N TRP A 55 -2.71 5.35 -13.18
CA TRP A 55 -2.84 6.77 -12.86
C TRP A 55 -4.28 7.25 -13.06
N GLY A 56 -4.88 6.96 -14.22
CA GLY A 56 -6.26 7.38 -14.51
C GLY A 56 -7.30 6.79 -13.56
N PHE A 57 -6.99 5.68 -12.88
CA PHE A 57 -7.83 5.16 -11.82
C PHE A 57 -7.56 5.85 -10.47
N VAL A 58 -6.30 5.94 -10.04
CA VAL A 58 -5.93 6.42 -8.70
C VAL A 58 -5.93 7.94 -8.55
N SER A 59 -5.87 8.69 -9.66
CA SER A 59 -6.02 10.15 -9.62
C SER A 59 -7.43 10.56 -9.24
N GLU A 60 -8.41 9.67 -9.40
CA GLU A 60 -9.82 9.96 -9.17
C GLU A 60 -10.20 9.55 -7.74
N PRO A 61 -10.45 10.52 -6.83
CA PRO A 61 -10.62 10.21 -5.42
C PRO A 61 -11.86 9.35 -5.14
N GLU A 62 -12.90 9.46 -5.95
CA GLU A 62 -14.09 8.61 -5.83
C GLU A 62 -13.73 7.12 -6.04
N ASN A 63 -12.85 6.80 -7.00
CA ASN A 63 -12.38 5.43 -7.23
C ASN A 63 -11.58 4.92 -6.03
N LEU A 64 -10.68 5.77 -5.50
CA LEU A 64 -9.91 5.43 -4.31
C LEU A 64 -10.83 5.16 -3.11
N VAL A 65 -11.78 6.04 -2.80
CA VAL A 65 -12.65 5.83 -1.62
C VAL A 65 -13.52 4.59 -1.77
N GLN A 66 -13.98 4.24 -2.97
CA GLN A 66 -14.72 2.99 -3.21
C GLN A 66 -13.90 1.73 -2.96
N CYS A 67 -12.57 1.80 -3.06
CA CYS A 67 -11.68 0.69 -2.71
C CYS A 67 -11.52 0.52 -1.18
N VAL A 68 -11.95 1.49 -0.36
CA VAL A 68 -11.81 1.43 1.10
C VAL A 68 -12.82 0.43 1.70
N PRO A 69 -12.37 -0.55 2.49
CA PRO A 69 -13.27 -1.56 3.06
C PRO A 69 -14.36 -0.97 3.96
N GLY A 70 -15.62 -1.15 3.56
CA GLY A 70 -16.77 -0.66 4.34
C GLY A 70 -17.08 0.82 4.12
N ALA A 71 -16.53 1.45 3.07
CA ALA A 71 -17.02 2.75 2.62
C ALA A 71 -18.49 2.65 2.21
N ASP A 72 -19.35 3.46 2.84
CA ASP A 72 -20.80 3.46 2.64
C ASP A 72 -21.26 4.67 1.82
N ASP A 73 -20.70 5.85 2.10
CA ASP A 73 -21.06 7.12 1.47
C ASP A 73 -19.81 7.93 1.15
N VAL A 74 -19.81 8.56 -0.02
CA VAL A 74 -18.75 9.46 -0.50
C VAL A 74 -19.42 10.65 -1.14
N GLU A 75 -19.15 11.84 -0.62
CA GLU A 75 -19.65 13.08 -1.22
C GLU A 75 -18.46 13.94 -1.66
N GLN A 76 -18.43 14.26 -2.95
CA GLN A 76 -17.49 15.22 -3.49
C GLN A 76 -17.91 16.64 -3.11
N LEU A 77 -17.10 17.30 -2.27
CA LEU A 77 -17.29 18.71 -1.92
C LEU A 77 -16.67 19.65 -2.96
N SER A 78 -15.56 19.23 -3.58
CA SER A 78 -14.88 19.94 -4.67
C SER A 78 -14.02 18.98 -5.50
N GLN A 79 -13.33 19.48 -6.54
CA GLN A 79 -12.40 18.67 -7.35
C GLN A 79 -11.34 17.92 -6.55
N ARG A 80 -11.01 18.38 -5.35
CA ARG A 80 -9.94 17.80 -4.52
C ARG A 80 -10.38 17.46 -3.11
N ARG A 81 -11.62 17.72 -2.70
CA ARG A 81 -12.08 17.52 -1.32
C ARG A 81 -13.35 16.69 -1.26
N TYR A 82 -13.37 15.75 -0.34
CA TYR A 82 -14.39 14.71 -0.23
C TYR A 82 -14.73 14.48 1.24
N THR A 83 -15.97 14.10 1.51
CA THR A 83 -16.36 13.48 2.78
C THR A 83 -16.62 12.01 2.56
N PHE A 84 -16.38 11.21 3.59
CA PHE A 84 -16.61 9.77 3.56
C PHE A 84 -17.19 9.27 4.87
N ASP A 85 -18.01 8.23 4.78
CA ASP A 85 -18.46 7.42 5.90
C ASP A 85 -18.02 5.97 5.69
N ILE A 86 -17.39 5.39 6.71
CA ILE A 86 -16.91 4.01 6.71
C ILE A 86 -17.54 3.27 7.90
N THR A 87 -18.32 2.24 7.62
CA THR A 87 -18.85 1.33 8.64
C THR A 87 -18.37 -0.09 8.37
N ARG A 88 -17.58 -0.66 9.28
CA ARG A 88 -17.08 -2.02 9.12
C ARG A 88 -17.03 -2.79 10.43
N GLY A 89 -17.43 -4.06 10.34
CA GLY A 89 -17.24 -5.02 11.42
C GLY A 89 -15.85 -5.63 11.37
N VAL A 90 -15.06 -5.42 12.42
CA VAL A 90 -13.75 -6.05 12.62
C VAL A 90 -13.83 -7.01 13.81
N SER A 91 -13.96 -8.31 13.52
CA SER A 91 -14.14 -9.36 14.52
C SER A 91 -15.37 -9.15 15.44
N ARG A 92 -15.18 -8.60 16.64
CA ARG A 92 -16.25 -8.28 17.61
C ARG A 92 -16.48 -6.79 17.80
N LEU A 93 -15.76 -5.95 17.04
CA LEU A 93 -15.84 -4.50 17.08
C LEU A 93 -16.53 -3.99 15.81
N THR A 94 -17.42 -3.02 15.93
CA THR A 94 -17.90 -2.25 14.78
C THR A 94 -17.23 -0.90 14.84
N LEU A 95 -16.53 -0.54 13.77
CA LEU A 95 -15.98 0.79 13.56
C LEU A 95 -16.97 1.61 12.73
N SER A 96 -17.17 2.87 13.10
CA SER A 96 -17.99 3.81 12.35
C SER A 96 -17.25 5.14 12.32
N VAL A 97 -16.60 5.38 11.21
CA VAL A 97 -15.67 6.49 10.99
C VAL A 97 -16.28 7.43 9.96
N SER A 98 -16.29 8.73 10.25
CA SER A 98 -16.67 9.75 9.29
C SER A 98 -15.62 10.83 9.21
N GLY A 99 -15.37 11.35 8.01
CA GLY A 99 -14.23 12.23 7.80
C GLY A 99 -14.24 12.97 6.49
N GLU A 100 -13.15 13.68 6.26
CA GLU A 100 -12.85 14.34 4.99
C GLU A 100 -11.43 14.05 4.55
N ALA A 101 -11.22 14.04 3.23
CA ALA A 101 -9.92 13.92 2.60
C ALA A 101 -9.75 14.99 1.52
N GLU A 102 -8.54 15.51 1.39
CA GLU A 102 -8.13 16.47 0.38
C GLU A 102 -6.88 15.98 -0.37
N LEU A 103 -6.91 16.03 -1.71
CA LEU A 103 -5.71 15.89 -2.54
C LEU A 103 -4.91 17.20 -2.49
N VAL A 104 -3.91 17.28 -1.61
CA VAL A 104 -3.16 18.51 -1.35
C VAL A 104 -2.11 18.79 -2.41
N GLU A 105 -1.46 17.75 -2.94
CA GLU A 105 -0.46 17.84 -3.99
C GLU A 105 -0.63 16.72 -5.02
N MET A 106 -0.36 17.02 -6.28
CA MET A 106 -0.50 16.06 -7.38
C MET A 106 0.39 16.49 -8.55
N HIS A 107 1.18 15.57 -9.06
CA HIS A 107 1.98 15.73 -10.27
C HIS A 107 1.71 14.57 -11.20
N GLU A 108 0.87 14.79 -12.20
CA GLU A 108 0.49 13.76 -13.17
C GLU A 108 1.64 13.40 -14.13
N PRO A 109 1.86 12.10 -14.43
CA PRO A 109 1.22 10.88 -13.90
C PRO A 109 2.04 10.19 -12.80
N ASP A 110 2.78 10.96 -12.00
CA ASP A 110 3.86 10.45 -11.16
C ASP A 110 3.46 10.24 -9.70
N TRP A 111 2.84 11.22 -9.04
CA TRP A 111 2.59 11.13 -7.60
C TRP A 111 1.43 12.00 -7.09
N ILE A 112 0.87 11.59 -5.95
CA ILE A 112 -0.24 12.25 -5.24
C ILE A 112 0.08 12.28 -3.74
N VAL A 113 -0.27 13.38 -3.08
CA VAL A 113 -0.34 13.48 -1.62
C VAL A 113 -1.76 13.83 -1.21
N ALA A 114 -2.30 13.06 -0.26
CA ALA A 114 -3.59 13.28 0.36
C ALA A 114 -3.43 13.60 1.84
N ASP A 115 -4.21 14.55 2.32
CA ASP A 115 -4.39 14.87 3.73
C ASP A 115 -5.83 14.53 4.12
N GLY A 116 -6.04 13.92 5.26
CA GLY A 116 -7.36 13.53 5.71
C GLY A 116 -7.51 13.60 7.21
N ASN A 117 -8.74 13.79 7.66
CA ASN A 117 -9.11 13.68 9.05
C ASN A 117 -10.40 12.87 9.18
N ALA A 118 -10.50 12.10 10.26
CA ALA A 118 -11.67 11.27 10.51
C ALA A 118 -11.95 11.09 11.99
N TYR A 119 -13.21 10.94 12.34
CA TYR A 119 -13.69 10.73 13.69
C TYR A 119 -14.44 9.40 13.79
N ASP A 120 -14.04 8.56 14.74
CA ASP A 120 -14.79 7.34 15.09
C ASP A 120 -15.75 7.65 16.24
N ALA A 121 -17.04 7.67 15.95
CA ALA A 121 -18.07 7.93 16.95
C ALA A 121 -18.19 6.80 18.00
N THR A 122 -17.74 5.60 17.68
CA THR A 122 -17.83 4.42 18.56
C THR A 122 -16.78 4.49 19.66
N THR A 123 -15.55 4.85 19.30
CA THR A 123 -14.42 4.90 20.23
C THR A 123 -14.14 6.30 20.75
N GLY A 124 -14.65 7.34 20.07
CA GLY A 124 -14.32 8.74 20.35
C GLY A 124 -12.89 9.09 19.94
N SER A 125 -12.36 8.41 18.91
CA SER A 125 -11.00 8.62 18.41
C SER A 125 -11.01 9.58 17.24
N GLN A 126 -9.97 10.39 17.14
CA GLN A 126 -9.69 11.27 16.02
C GLN A 126 -8.44 10.76 15.31
N PHE A 127 -8.52 10.71 13.98
CA PHE A 127 -7.45 10.33 13.08
C PHE A 127 -7.11 11.55 12.24
N ASP A 128 -5.83 11.88 12.17
CA ASP A 128 -5.26 12.78 11.17
C ASP A 128 -4.31 11.92 10.31
N VAL A 129 -4.45 11.98 9.00
CA VAL A 129 -3.80 11.06 8.06
C VAL A 129 -3.11 11.86 6.96
N VAL A 130 -1.84 11.56 6.71
CA VAL A 130 -1.12 12.00 5.52
C VAL A 130 -0.71 10.77 4.73
N ALA A 131 -1.13 10.70 3.47
CA ALA A 131 -0.78 9.61 2.57
C ALA A 131 -0.10 10.16 1.32
N ALA A 132 0.95 9.48 0.85
CA ALA A 132 1.58 9.77 -0.42
C ALA A 132 1.71 8.49 -1.24
N MET A 133 1.58 8.61 -2.56
CA MET A 133 1.86 7.53 -3.50
C MET A 133 2.68 8.05 -4.69
N GLU A 134 3.58 7.21 -5.19
CA GLU A 134 4.38 7.45 -6.40
C GLU A 134 4.33 6.23 -7.32
N LEU A 135 4.14 6.46 -8.62
CA LEU A 135 4.04 5.43 -9.65
C LEU A 135 5.32 5.38 -10.51
N SER A 136 5.86 4.18 -10.67
CA SER A 136 7.03 3.90 -11.52
C SER A 136 6.76 2.72 -12.45
N GLU A 137 7.06 2.88 -13.74
CA GLU A 137 7.06 1.74 -14.67
C GLU A 137 8.24 0.82 -14.38
N THR A 138 8.02 -0.48 -14.59
CA THR A 138 9.05 -1.51 -14.46
C THR A 138 9.43 -2.11 -15.82
N ASP A 139 10.58 -2.76 -15.89
CA ASP A 139 11.06 -3.40 -17.13
C ASP A 139 10.20 -4.61 -17.58
N ASP A 140 9.40 -5.18 -16.68
CA ASP A 140 8.52 -6.34 -16.96
C ASP A 140 7.10 -5.94 -17.42
N GLY A 141 6.87 -4.64 -17.63
CA GLY A 141 5.58 -4.12 -18.11
C GLY A 141 4.51 -4.04 -17.03
N THR A 142 4.92 -3.97 -15.76
CA THR A 142 4.06 -3.68 -14.61
C THR A 142 4.31 -2.27 -14.09
N VAL A 143 3.57 -1.87 -13.05
CA VAL A 143 3.74 -0.57 -12.40
C VAL A 143 3.92 -0.78 -10.91
N ASP A 144 5.00 -0.25 -10.36
CA ASP A 144 5.23 -0.17 -8.93
C ASP A 144 4.58 1.10 -8.38
N MET A 145 3.74 0.94 -7.35
CA MET A 145 3.21 2.01 -6.52
C MET A 145 3.93 2.00 -5.18
N ALA A 146 4.85 2.93 -4.97
CA ALA A 146 5.41 3.19 -3.66
C ALA A 146 4.43 4.05 -2.85
N TYR A 147 4.21 3.73 -1.59
CA TYR A 147 3.32 4.50 -0.72
C TYR A 147 3.91 4.76 0.67
N THR A 148 3.47 5.85 1.27
CA THR A 148 3.67 6.15 2.70
C THR A 148 2.34 6.60 3.29
N VAL A 149 2.04 6.18 4.51
CA VAL A 149 0.85 6.59 5.27
C VAL A 149 1.26 6.83 6.70
N ASP A 150 1.11 8.08 7.13
CA ASP A 150 1.27 8.52 8.52
C ASP A 150 -0.11 8.79 9.11
N ILE A 151 -0.39 8.21 10.28
CA ILE A 151 -1.65 8.34 10.99
C ILE A 151 -1.35 8.81 12.40
N ASP A 152 -1.78 10.03 12.73
CA ASP A 152 -1.82 10.52 14.09
C ASP A 152 -3.17 10.14 14.71
N LEU A 153 -3.11 9.27 15.73
CA LEU A 153 -4.27 8.79 16.43
C LEU A 153 -4.37 9.44 17.81
N THR A 154 -5.43 10.22 18.02
CA THR A 154 -5.70 10.87 19.30
C THR A 154 -7.09 10.49 19.84
N GLY A 155 -7.30 10.65 21.15
CA GLY A 155 -8.61 10.41 21.75
C GLY A 155 -8.84 8.99 22.29
N GLY A 156 -10.08 8.50 22.19
CA GLY A 156 -10.66 7.48 23.09
C GLY A 156 -10.20 6.03 22.96
N VAL A 157 -9.26 5.71 22.06
CA VAL A 157 -8.67 4.37 21.88
C VAL A 157 -8.17 3.76 23.20
N ALA A 158 -7.46 4.54 24.01
CA ALA A 158 -6.92 4.11 25.31
C ALA A 158 -8.00 3.78 26.36
N GLY A 159 -9.25 4.20 26.13
CA GLY A 159 -10.39 3.98 27.02
C GLY A 159 -11.24 2.76 26.68
N VAL A 160 -11.07 2.16 25.50
CA VAL A 160 -11.87 1.02 25.04
C VAL A 160 -11.18 -0.30 25.42
N ALA A 161 -11.82 -1.07 26.31
CA ALA A 161 -11.26 -2.33 26.79
C ALA A 161 -11.03 -3.32 25.63
N GLY A 162 -9.76 -3.65 25.38
CA GLY A 162 -9.34 -4.59 24.34
C GLY A 162 -8.90 -3.94 23.02
N LEU A 163 -8.98 -2.62 22.89
CA LEU A 163 -8.44 -1.87 21.76
C LEU A 163 -7.02 -1.40 22.12
N THR A 164 -6.02 -2.17 21.70
CA THR A 164 -4.60 -1.84 21.91
C THR A 164 -4.01 -1.26 20.62
N ASP A 165 -2.92 -0.50 20.73
CA ASP A 165 -2.23 0.08 19.56
C ASP A 165 -1.84 -1.00 18.54
N GLY A 166 -1.40 -2.17 19.02
CA GLY A 166 -1.10 -3.32 18.16
C GLY A 166 -2.33 -3.90 17.43
N LEU A 167 -3.51 -3.87 18.05
CA LEU A 167 -4.74 -4.26 17.38
C LEU A 167 -5.12 -3.23 16.32
N VAL A 168 -5.05 -1.93 16.62
CA VAL A 168 -5.33 -0.86 15.65
C VAL A 168 -4.41 -0.97 14.45
N ARG A 169 -3.09 -1.10 14.67
CA ARG A 169 -2.11 -1.33 13.60
C ARG A 169 -2.47 -2.55 12.73
N SER A 170 -2.91 -3.64 13.36
CA SER A 170 -3.30 -4.86 12.62
C SER A 170 -4.56 -4.65 11.77
N ILE A 171 -5.52 -3.86 12.27
CA ILE A 171 -6.74 -3.52 11.52
C ILE A 171 -6.39 -2.65 10.32
N VAL A 172 -5.61 -1.58 10.53
CA VAL A 172 -5.19 -0.68 9.43
C VAL A 172 -4.41 -1.46 8.38
N LYS A 173 -3.45 -2.31 8.77
CA LYS A 173 -2.71 -3.16 7.82
C LYS A 173 -3.64 -4.06 6.99
N SER A 174 -4.60 -4.72 7.64
CA SER A 174 -5.58 -5.55 6.94
C SER A 174 -6.45 -4.73 5.97
N ASP A 175 -6.78 -3.48 6.32
CA ASP A 175 -7.59 -2.61 5.47
C ASP A 175 -6.79 -2.10 4.27
N MET A 176 -5.52 -1.80 4.45
CA MET A 176 -4.60 -1.46 3.34
C MET A 176 -4.41 -2.64 2.38
N GLU A 177 -4.25 -3.85 2.90
CA GLU A 177 -4.17 -5.07 2.08
C GLU A 177 -5.43 -5.23 1.21
N THR A 178 -6.62 -5.13 1.81
CA THR A 178 -7.90 -5.21 1.05
C THR A 178 -8.06 -4.03 0.07
N TYR A 179 -7.61 -2.84 0.45
CA TYR A 179 -7.65 -1.66 -0.40
C TYR A 179 -6.84 -1.85 -1.69
N PHE A 180 -5.60 -2.34 -1.58
CA PHE A 180 -4.76 -2.62 -2.75
C PHE A 180 -5.30 -3.78 -3.58
N GLU A 181 -5.90 -4.80 -2.95
CA GLU A 181 -6.61 -5.87 -3.65
C GLU A 181 -7.79 -5.33 -4.48
N ASN A 182 -8.57 -4.40 -3.93
CA ASN A 182 -9.67 -3.75 -4.64
C ASN A 182 -9.16 -2.91 -5.83
N ILE A 183 -8.10 -2.13 -5.66
CA ILE A 183 -7.47 -1.39 -6.77
C ILE A 183 -7.03 -2.36 -7.87
N ARG A 184 -6.34 -3.43 -7.49
CA ARG A 184 -5.91 -4.48 -8.42
C ARG A 184 -7.11 -5.07 -9.18
N ALA A 185 -8.21 -5.35 -8.48
CA ALA A 185 -9.41 -5.89 -9.12
C ALA A 185 -9.99 -4.94 -10.18
N GLU A 186 -9.91 -3.62 -9.97
CA GLU A 186 -10.40 -2.64 -10.94
C GLU A 186 -9.44 -2.46 -12.13
N VAL A 187 -8.13 -2.35 -11.88
CA VAL A 187 -7.14 -1.98 -12.92
C VAL A 187 -6.54 -3.16 -13.69
N GLU A 188 -6.59 -4.37 -13.13
CA GLU A 188 -6.11 -5.61 -13.79
C GLU A 188 -7.26 -6.43 -14.38
N SER A 189 -8.51 -6.00 -14.21
CA SER A 189 -9.65 -6.68 -14.82
C SER A 189 -9.59 -6.57 -16.35
N PRO A 190 -9.73 -7.69 -17.10
CA PRO A 190 -9.57 -7.71 -18.56
C PRO A 190 -10.73 -7.06 -19.34
N GLU A 191 -11.51 -6.16 -18.74
CA GLU A 191 -12.71 -5.59 -19.36
C GLU A 191 -12.43 -4.23 -20.02
N ALA A 192 -11.60 -4.24 -21.07
CA ALA A 192 -11.72 -3.38 -22.26
C ALA A 192 -10.57 -3.64 -23.27
N ALA A 193 -10.64 -4.77 -23.98
CA ALA A 193 -9.97 -4.94 -25.28
C ALA A 193 -11.00 -5.30 -26.36
#